data_AF-A0A1E3X8F0-F1
#
_entry.id   AF-A0A1E3X8F0-F1
#
_cell.length_a   1.000
_cell.length_b   1.000
_cell.length_c   1.000
_cell.angle_alpha   90.00
_cell.angle_beta   90.00
_cell.angle_gamma   90.00
#
_symmetry.space_group_name_H-M   'P 1'
#
loop_
_entity.id
_entity.type
_entity.pdbx_description
1 polymer ?
#
loop_
_entity_poly.entity_id
_entity_poly.type
_entity_poly.pdbx_seq_one_letter_code
_entity_poly.pdbx_strand_id
1 'polypeptide(L)'
;MAHFNLGCIYYQKGDIDLAIESFKKAIEIKPDWIEAHLNLGVAYESYNMFNDAIEEHKRVLEIKSDLAEPHINLGNIYYKVEMYDKAIDEYKKAISIKPDSAEAYNNLGYVYFEQRKYGIAVNEFKKAIELKQGYISAHNNLSMAYRKVGLHEKAKKEYEIAKNLTNKNK
;
A
#
# COMPACT_ATOMS: atom_id res chain seq x y z
N MET A 1 15.33 3.30 -21.19
CA MET A 1 15.92 3.77 -19.91
C MET A 1 15.79 5.28 -19.72
N ALA A 2 16.11 6.12 -20.72
CA ALA A 2 15.97 7.59 -20.61
C ALA A 2 14.54 8.06 -20.28
N HIS A 3 13.52 7.54 -20.97
CA HIS A 3 12.11 7.89 -20.70
C HIS A 3 11.64 7.47 -19.31
N PHE A 4 12.05 6.30 -18.82
CA PHE A 4 11.74 5.86 -17.46
C PHE A 4 12.30 6.81 -16.40
N ASN A 5 13.58 7.17 -16.50
CA ASN A 5 14.21 8.09 -15.55
C ASN A 5 13.53 9.47 -15.60
N LEU A 6 13.18 9.93 -16.79
CA LEU A 6 12.43 11.18 -16.96
C LEU A 6 11.05 11.10 -16.29
N GLY A 7 10.35 9.98 -16.42
CA GLY A 7 9.08 9.73 -15.74
C GLY A 7 9.21 9.80 -14.22
N CYS A 8 10.26 9.19 -13.65
CA CYS A 8 10.55 9.28 -12.23
C CYS A 8 10.80 10.73 -11.77
N ILE A 9 11.53 11.52 -12.57
CA ILE A 9 11.80 12.93 -12.26
C ILE A 9 10.51 13.75 -12.28
N TYR A 10 9.66 13.57 -13.30
CA TYR A 10 8.37 14.26 -13.37
C TYR A 10 7.46 13.87 -12.21
N TYR A 11 7.40 12.58 -11.87
CA TYR A 11 6.61 12.09 -10.73
C TYR A 11 7.06 12.75 -9.42
N GLN A 12 8.37 12.84 -9.17
CA GLN A 12 8.93 13.50 -7.98
C GLN A 12 8.61 15.00 -7.92
N LYS A 13 8.47 15.66 -9.07
CA LYS A 13 8.07 17.08 -9.15
C LYS A 13 6.57 17.31 -9.02
N GLY A 14 5.76 16.24 -9.05
CA GLY A 14 4.30 16.33 -9.08
C GLY A 14 3.72 16.57 -10.48
N ASP A 15 4.55 16.55 -11.53
CA ASP A 15 4.12 16.66 -12.93
C ASP A 15 3.57 15.30 -13.41
N ILE A 16 2.48 14.82 -12.79
CA ILE A 16 1.99 13.44 -12.94
C ILE A 16 1.63 13.10 -14.39
N ASP A 17 1.07 14.05 -15.15
CA ASP A 17 0.75 13.88 -16.57
C ASP A 17 1.99 13.56 -17.42
N LEU A 18 3.08 14.30 -17.20
CA LEU A 18 4.34 14.10 -17.91
C LEU A 18 5.04 12.80 -17.46
N ALA A 19 4.84 12.40 -16.19
CA ALA A 19 5.31 11.11 -15.69
C ALA A 19 4.62 9.95 -16.42
N ILE A 20 3.29 10.00 -16.55
CA ILE A 20 2.47 9.02 -17.27
C ILE A 20 2.95 8.90 -18.72
N GLU A 21 3.09 10.02 -19.45
CA GLU A 21 3.56 10.01 -20.84
C GLU A 21 4.96 9.38 -20.96
N SER A 22 5.85 9.71 -20.03
CA SER A 22 7.22 9.21 -20.03
C SER A 22 7.29 7.70 -19.73
N PHE A 23 6.48 7.19 -18.80
CA PHE A 23 6.41 5.76 -18.52
C PHE A 23 5.77 4.99 -19.68
N LYS A 24 4.72 5.52 -20.33
CA LYS A 24 4.15 4.93 -21.55
C LYS A 24 5.20 4.76 -22.65
N LYS A 25 5.99 5.79 -22.95
CA LYS A 25 7.10 5.69 -23.91
C LYS A 25 8.15 4.65 -23.50
N ALA A 26 8.41 4.48 -22.20
CA ALA A 26 9.32 3.44 -21.72
C ALA A 26 8.77 2.02 -21.98
N ILE A 27 7.46 1.83 -21.82
CA ILE A 27 6.76 0.57 -22.08
C ILE A 27 6.66 0.29 -23.59
N GLU A 28 6.40 1.30 -24.43
CA GLU A 28 6.43 1.15 -25.90
C GLU A 28 7.76 0.59 -26.40
N ILE A 29 8.88 1.01 -25.79
CA ILE A 29 10.22 0.52 -26.12
C ILE A 29 10.46 -0.88 -25.55
N LYS A 30 9.97 -1.17 -24.35
CA LYS A 30 10.12 -2.46 -23.67
C LYS A 30 8.78 -2.88 -23.01
N PRO A 31 7.92 -3.62 -23.74
CA PRO A 31 6.55 -3.92 -23.28
C PRO A 31 6.43 -4.80 -22.04
N ASP A 32 7.48 -5.53 -21.66
CA ASP A 32 7.48 -6.38 -20.46
C ASP A 32 8.35 -5.79 -19.34
N TRP A 33 8.50 -4.46 -19.31
CA TRP A 33 9.30 -3.79 -18.30
C TRP A 33 8.52 -3.58 -17.00
N ILE A 34 8.67 -4.53 -16.06
CA ILE A 34 8.00 -4.55 -14.75
C ILE A 34 8.05 -3.21 -14.02
N GLU A 35 9.24 -2.61 -13.85
CA GLU A 35 9.36 -1.35 -13.10
C GLU A 35 8.65 -0.18 -13.78
N ALA A 36 8.57 -0.17 -15.11
CA ALA A 36 7.85 0.86 -15.84
C ALA A 36 6.33 0.72 -15.67
N HIS A 37 5.80 -0.50 -15.72
CA HIS A 37 4.39 -0.77 -15.43
C HIS A 37 4.02 -0.46 -13.98
N LEU A 38 4.86 -0.83 -13.01
CA LEU A 38 4.65 -0.49 -11.59
C LEU A 38 4.53 1.02 -11.38
N ASN A 39 5.49 1.79 -11.90
CA ASN A 39 5.49 3.24 -11.75
C ASN A 39 4.38 3.93 -12.56
N LEU A 40 4.00 3.38 -13.72
CA LEU A 40 2.84 3.88 -14.47
C LEU A 40 1.54 3.66 -13.68
N GLY A 41 1.36 2.48 -13.08
CA GLY A 41 0.21 2.19 -12.22
C GLY A 41 0.10 3.14 -11.02
N VAL A 42 1.22 3.40 -10.34
CA VAL A 42 1.31 4.38 -9.24
C VAL A 42 1.02 5.81 -9.70
N ALA A 43 1.49 6.19 -10.90
CA ALA A 43 1.20 7.49 -11.49
C ALA A 43 -0.30 7.65 -11.81
N TYR A 44 -0.92 6.63 -12.40
CA TYR A 44 -2.36 6.61 -12.64
C TYR A 44 -3.17 6.68 -11.34
N GLU A 45 -2.77 5.93 -10.31
CA GLU A 45 -3.42 5.99 -8.99
C GLU A 45 -3.36 7.41 -8.40
N SER A 46 -2.19 8.06 -8.49
CA SER A 46 -2.01 9.46 -8.04
C SER A 46 -2.85 10.45 -8.85
N TYR A 47 -3.16 10.11 -10.10
CA TYR A 47 -4.02 10.89 -10.98
C TYR A 47 -5.52 10.50 -10.89
N ASN A 48 -5.89 9.63 -9.94
CA ASN A 48 -7.24 9.07 -9.77
C ASN A 48 -7.76 8.25 -10.96
N MET A 49 -6.88 7.80 -11.85
CA MET A 49 -7.20 6.89 -12.97
C MET A 49 -7.13 5.44 -12.49
N PHE A 50 -8.06 5.06 -11.62
CA PHE A 50 -8.00 3.77 -10.90
C PHE A 50 -8.11 2.53 -11.80
N ASN A 51 -8.89 2.60 -12.89
CA ASN A 51 -9.01 1.47 -13.82
C ASN A 51 -7.70 1.23 -14.57
N ASP A 52 -7.08 2.27 -15.10
CA ASP A 52 -5.78 2.18 -15.76
C ASP A 52 -4.71 1.68 -14.77
N ALA A 53 -4.70 2.16 -13.53
CA ALA A 53 -3.78 1.67 -12.50
C ALA A 53 -3.95 0.16 -12.22
N ILE A 54 -5.19 -0.33 -12.17
CA ILE A 54 -5.49 -1.75 -12.01
C ILE A 54 -4.96 -2.57 -13.19
N GLU A 55 -5.14 -2.09 -14.42
CA GLU A 55 -4.65 -2.77 -15.63
C GLU A 55 -3.13 -2.90 -15.61
N GLU A 56 -2.40 -1.84 -15.26
CA GLU A 56 -0.94 -1.86 -15.18
C GLU A 56 -0.43 -2.85 -14.11
N HIS A 57 -1.03 -2.87 -12.92
CA HIS A 57 -0.63 -3.83 -11.89
C HIS A 57 -0.98 -5.27 -12.25
N LYS A 58 -2.10 -5.51 -12.94
CA LYS A 58 -2.40 -6.85 -13.49
C LYS A 58 -1.40 -7.25 -14.55
N ARG A 59 -0.97 -6.33 -15.42
CA ARG A 59 0.06 -6.59 -16.42
C ARG A 59 1.38 -7.02 -15.78
N VAL A 60 1.77 -6.39 -14.67
CA VAL A 60 2.95 -6.84 -13.90
C VAL A 60 2.80 -8.29 -13.44
N LEU A 61 1.61 -8.67 -12.94
CA LEU A 61 1.34 -10.04 -12.47
C LEU A 61 1.25 -11.07 -13.61
N GLU A 62 0.86 -10.66 -14.81
CA GLU A 62 0.94 -11.50 -16.02
C GLU A 62 2.40 -11.79 -16.41
N ILE A 63 3.27 -10.78 -16.33
CA ILE A 63 4.70 -10.92 -16.62
C ILE A 63 5.40 -11.73 -15.52
N LYS A 64 5.08 -11.43 -14.25
CA LYS A 64 5.68 -12.06 -13.07
C LYS A 64 4.68 -12.16 -11.91
N SER A 65 4.16 -13.36 -11.70
CA SER A 65 3.08 -13.64 -10.75
C SER A 65 3.49 -13.70 -9.27
N ASP A 66 4.78 -13.85 -8.96
CA ASP A 66 5.31 -14.02 -7.60
C ASP A 66 5.79 -12.70 -6.96
N LEU A 67 5.10 -11.60 -7.26
CA LEU A 67 5.41 -10.27 -6.72
C LEU A 67 4.33 -9.80 -5.74
N ALA A 68 4.73 -9.46 -4.51
CA ALA A 68 3.81 -8.95 -3.50
C ALA A 68 3.38 -7.48 -3.74
N GLU A 69 4.25 -6.67 -4.34
CA GLU A 69 4.03 -5.22 -4.51
C GLU A 69 2.80 -4.87 -5.38
N PRO A 70 2.58 -5.48 -6.57
CA PRO A 70 1.35 -5.23 -7.35
C PRO A 70 0.08 -5.58 -6.57
N HIS A 71 0.11 -6.66 -5.76
CA HIS A 71 -1.03 -7.03 -4.92
C HIS A 71 -1.29 -6.00 -3.81
N ILE A 72 -0.25 -5.42 -3.20
CA ILE A 72 -0.42 -4.31 -2.24
C ILE A 72 -1.05 -3.10 -2.92
N ASN A 73 -0.56 -2.72 -4.10
CA ASN A 73 -1.09 -1.56 -4.83
C ASN A 73 -2.53 -1.78 -5.31
N LEU A 74 -2.86 -2.96 -5.85
CA LEU A 74 -4.24 -3.34 -6.17
C LEU A 74 -5.14 -3.29 -4.92
N GLY A 75 -4.66 -3.77 -3.78
CA GLY A 75 -5.36 -3.66 -2.50
C GLY A 75 -5.64 -2.21 -2.11
N ASN A 76 -4.66 -1.31 -2.27
CA ASN A 76 -4.80 0.11 -1.97
C ASN A 76 -5.83 0.77 -2.89
N ILE A 77 -5.80 0.46 -4.19
CA ILE A 77 -6.75 1.00 -5.17
C ILE A 77 -8.17 0.48 -4.86
N TYR A 78 -8.35 -0.83 -4.66
CA TYR A 78 -9.65 -1.39 -4.31
C TYR A 78 -10.21 -0.82 -3.00
N TYR A 79 -9.34 -0.53 -2.04
CA TYR A 79 -9.75 0.17 -0.83
C TYR A 79 -10.26 1.59 -1.14
N LYS A 80 -9.55 2.38 -1.95
CA LYS A 80 -9.95 3.75 -2.33
C LYS A 80 -11.30 3.80 -3.05
N VAL A 81 -11.62 2.77 -3.84
CA VAL A 81 -12.93 2.64 -4.52
C VAL A 81 -13.95 1.82 -3.71
N GLU A 82 -13.74 1.67 -2.40
CA GLU A 82 -14.62 1.00 -1.43
C GLU A 82 -14.95 -0.48 -1.74
N MET A 83 -14.16 -1.14 -2.59
CA MET A 83 -14.25 -2.56 -2.90
C MET A 83 -13.49 -3.39 -1.85
N TYR A 84 -13.91 -3.32 -0.59
CA TYR A 84 -13.17 -3.88 0.55
C TYR A 84 -12.86 -5.37 0.46
N ASP A 85 -13.77 -6.19 -0.07
CA ASP A 85 -13.54 -7.63 -0.18
C ASP A 85 -12.41 -7.94 -1.17
N LYS A 86 -12.35 -7.22 -2.30
CA LYS A 86 -11.23 -7.33 -3.24
C LYS A 86 -9.93 -6.84 -2.63
N ALA A 87 -9.97 -5.74 -1.87
CA ALA A 87 -8.79 -5.24 -1.18
C ALA A 87 -8.21 -6.29 -0.20
N ILE A 88 -9.08 -6.93 0.59
CA ILE A 88 -8.71 -8.01 1.51
C ILE A 88 -8.05 -9.17 0.76
N ASP A 89 -8.64 -9.61 -0.36
CA ASP A 89 -8.10 -10.72 -1.15
C ASP A 89 -6.70 -10.40 -1.69
N GLU A 90 -6.49 -9.19 -2.21
CA GLU A 90 -5.20 -8.77 -2.73
C GLU A 90 -4.14 -8.65 -1.62
N TYR A 91 -4.46 -8.05 -0.46
CA TYR A 91 -3.51 -8.02 0.65
C TYR A 91 -3.16 -9.41 1.18
N LYS A 92 -4.13 -10.34 1.22
CA LYS A 92 -3.85 -11.74 1.60
C LYS A 92 -2.92 -12.43 0.62
N LYS A 93 -3.07 -12.20 -0.69
CA LYS A 93 -2.13 -12.69 -1.70
C LYS A 93 -0.73 -12.11 -1.49
N ALA A 94 -0.63 -10.79 -1.24
CA ALA A 94 0.64 -10.14 -0.92
C ALA A 94 1.32 -10.77 0.31
N ILE A 95 0.56 -11.04 1.39
CA ILE A 95 1.05 -11.70 2.60
C ILE A 95 1.47 -13.15 2.33
N SER A 96 0.73 -13.88 1.49
CA SER A 96 1.08 -15.25 1.12
C SER A 96 2.41 -15.32 0.35
N ILE A 97 2.69 -14.33 -0.50
CA ILE A 97 3.94 -14.23 -1.26
C ILE A 97 5.07 -13.71 -0.37
N LYS A 98 4.78 -12.71 0.47
CA LYS A 98 5.74 -12.05 1.35
C LYS A 98 5.21 -11.97 2.78
N PRO A 99 5.38 -13.04 3.59
CA PRO A 99 4.85 -13.10 4.95
C PRO A 99 5.46 -12.11 5.96
N ASP A 100 6.54 -11.43 5.60
CA ASP A 100 7.22 -10.41 6.40
C ASP A 100 6.85 -8.96 5.97
N SER A 101 5.85 -8.79 5.10
CA SER A 101 5.39 -7.47 4.66
C SER A 101 4.55 -6.76 5.71
N ALA A 102 5.20 -5.98 6.58
CA ALA A 102 4.52 -5.18 7.60
C ALA A 102 3.44 -4.24 7.02
N GLU A 103 3.68 -3.68 5.82
CA GLU A 103 2.73 -2.84 5.10
C GLU A 103 1.45 -3.58 4.73
N ALA A 104 1.57 -4.80 4.18
CA ALA A 104 0.40 -5.58 3.79
C ALA A 104 -0.49 -5.93 5.01
N TYR A 105 0.13 -6.30 6.14
CA TYR A 105 -0.61 -6.51 7.40
C TYR A 105 -1.28 -5.23 7.91
N ASN A 106 -0.57 -4.09 7.88
CA ASN A 106 -1.17 -2.82 8.29
C ASN A 106 -2.37 -2.46 7.41
N ASN A 107 -2.24 -2.56 6.09
CA ASN A 107 -3.31 -2.18 5.18
C ASN A 107 -4.50 -3.15 5.28
N LEU A 108 -4.25 -4.46 5.40
CA LEU A 108 -5.29 -5.45 5.68
C LEU A 108 -6.04 -5.16 6.99
N GLY A 109 -5.29 -4.85 8.06
CA GLY A 109 -5.87 -4.44 9.34
C GLY A 109 -6.75 -3.21 9.21
N TYR A 110 -6.33 -2.24 8.39
CA TYR A 110 -7.08 -1.02 8.13
C TYR A 110 -8.40 -1.29 7.42
N VAL A 111 -8.42 -2.15 6.39
CA VAL A 111 -9.69 -2.54 5.74
C VAL A 111 -10.63 -3.25 6.72
N TYR A 112 -10.12 -4.14 7.58
CA TYR A 112 -10.95 -4.76 8.61
C TYR A 112 -11.47 -3.76 9.65
N PHE A 113 -10.69 -2.72 9.96
CA PHE A 113 -11.10 -1.64 10.85
C PHE A 113 -12.29 -0.86 10.26
N GLU A 114 -12.22 -0.51 8.97
CA GLU A 114 -13.32 0.17 8.26
C GLU A 114 -14.58 -0.70 8.18
N GLN A 115 -14.43 -2.02 8.00
CA GLN A 115 -15.53 -2.99 8.11
C GLN A 115 -16.02 -3.23 9.56
N ARG A 116 -15.51 -2.47 10.54
CA ARG A 116 -15.82 -2.61 11.98
C ARG A 116 -15.47 -3.96 12.60
N LYS A 117 -14.65 -4.77 11.91
CA LYS A 117 -14.10 -6.05 12.40
C LYS A 117 -12.88 -5.79 13.29
N TYR A 118 -13.08 -5.00 14.35
CA TYR A 118 -11.99 -4.43 15.14
C TYR A 118 -11.08 -5.48 15.80
N GLY A 119 -11.62 -6.62 16.21
CA GLY A 119 -10.81 -7.71 16.79
C GLY A 119 -9.82 -8.30 15.79
N ILE A 120 -10.22 -8.44 14.53
CA ILE A 120 -9.34 -8.91 13.44
C ILE A 120 -8.30 -7.82 13.14
N ALA A 121 -8.74 -6.57 13.00
CA ALA A 121 -7.85 -5.44 12.76
C ALA A 121 -6.73 -5.32 13.80
N VAL A 122 -7.05 -5.50 15.09
CA VAL A 122 -6.06 -5.54 16.18
C VAL A 122 -4.97 -6.57 15.92
N ASN A 123 -5.33 -7.78 15.47
CA ASN A 123 -4.34 -8.84 15.22
C ASN A 123 -3.42 -8.47 14.05
N GLU A 124 -3.98 -7.95 12.96
CA GLU A 124 -3.19 -7.56 11.79
C GLU A 124 -2.24 -6.40 12.11
N PHE A 125 -2.70 -5.35 12.81
CA PHE A 125 -1.83 -4.24 13.22
C PHE A 125 -0.72 -4.69 14.18
N LYS A 126 -1.02 -5.60 15.12
CA LYS A 126 0.01 -6.20 15.98
C LYS A 126 1.05 -6.95 15.16
N LYS A 127 0.64 -7.69 14.12
CA LYS A 127 1.59 -8.39 13.26
C LYS A 127 2.46 -7.43 12.47
N ALA A 128 1.89 -6.33 11.96
CA ALA A 128 2.65 -5.26 11.31
C ALA A 128 3.72 -4.65 12.24
N ILE A 129 3.38 -4.42 13.51
CA ILE A 129 4.31 -3.89 14.53
C ILE A 129 5.38 -4.93 14.91
N GLU A 130 5.03 -6.22 15.01
CA GLU A 130 5.98 -7.30 15.25
C GLU A 130 7.05 -7.35 14.16
N LEU A 131 6.64 -7.21 12.89
CA LEU A 131 7.54 -7.19 11.73
C LEU A 131 8.34 -5.89 11.62
N LYS A 132 7.75 -4.76 12.01
CA LYS A 132 8.39 -3.44 11.97
C LYS A 132 8.02 -2.64 13.21
N GLN A 133 8.84 -2.76 14.25
CA GLN A 133 8.60 -2.12 15.56
C GLN A 133 8.51 -0.59 15.48
N GLY A 134 9.17 0.03 14.51
CA GLY A 134 9.12 1.48 14.28
C GLY A 134 7.96 1.94 13.39
N TYR A 135 6.96 1.10 13.10
CA TYR A 135 5.91 1.43 12.14
C TYR A 135 4.83 2.33 12.76
N ILE A 136 5.06 3.64 12.69
CA ILE A 136 4.21 4.69 13.30
C ILE A 136 2.72 4.52 12.93
N SER A 137 2.41 4.32 11.64
CA SER A 137 1.03 4.17 11.19
C SER A 137 0.34 2.95 11.81
N ALA A 138 1.04 1.82 11.96
CA ALA A 138 0.49 0.62 12.59
C ALA A 138 0.22 0.83 14.09
N HIS A 139 1.08 1.56 14.81
CA HIS A 139 0.81 1.94 16.21
C HIS A 139 -0.41 2.86 16.36
N ASN A 140 -0.53 3.87 15.50
CA ASN A 140 -1.71 4.75 15.48
C ASN A 140 -2.99 3.96 15.19
N ASN A 141 -2.95 3.09 14.19
CA ASN A 141 -4.08 2.25 13.80
C ASN A 141 -4.46 1.25 14.90
N LEU A 142 -3.46 0.62 15.55
CA LEU A 142 -3.69 -0.27 16.69
C LEU A 142 -4.29 0.48 17.88
N SER A 143 -3.85 1.71 18.15
CA SER A 143 -4.45 2.56 19.19
C SER A 143 -5.94 2.81 18.91
N MET A 144 -6.27 3.18 17.68
CA MET A 144 -7.65 3.39 17.25
C MET A 144 -8.49 2.12 17.40
N ALA A 145 -7.96 0.96 16.99
CA ALA A 145 -8.62 -0.32 17.10
C ALA A 145 -8.85 -0.73 18.57
N TYR A 146 -7.84 -0.57 19.44
CA TYR A 146 -7.99 -0.82 20.88
C TYR A 146 -9.06 0.05 21.53
N ARG A 147 -9.17 1.32 21.14
CA ARG A 147 -10.23 2.21 21.63
C ARG A 147 -11.61 1.69 21.23
N LYS A 148 -11.76 1.14 20.02
CA LYS A 148 -13.04 0.58 19.54
C LYS A 148 -13.45 -0.71 20.25
N VAL A 149 -12.50 -1.48 20.78
CA VAL A 149 -12.77 -2.70 21.57
C VAL A 149 -12.73 -2.46 23.09
N GLY A 150 -12.73 -1.20 23.55
CA GLY A 150 -12.79 -0.84 24.98
C GLY A 150 -11.48 -1.00 25.75
N LEU A 151 -10.36 -1.28 25.07
CA LEU A 151 -9.05 -1.47 25.69
C LEU A 151 -8.30 -0.13 25.80
N HIS A 152 -8.86 0.81 26.58
CA HIS A 152 -8.41 2.21 26.64
C HIS A 152 -6.93 2.38 27.08
N GLU A 153 -6.47 1.63 28.08
CA GLU A 153 -5.07 1.72 28.53
C GLU A 153 -4.08 1.25 27.44
N LYS A 154 -4.42 0.18 26.72
CA LYS A 154 -3.61 -0.27 25.59
C LYS A 154 -3.63 0.75 24.46
N ALA A 155 -4.78 1.34 24.16
CA ALA A 155 -4.88 2.40 23.16
C ALA A 155 -3.97 3.59 23.49
N LYS A 156 -4.00 4.07 24.73
CA LYS A 156 -3.14 5.18 25.20
C LYS A 156 -1.66 4.83 25.06
N LYS A 157 -1.26 3.61 25.44
CA LYS A 157 0.13 3.15 25.31
C LYS A 157 0.62 3.18 23.86
N GLU A 158 -0.14 2.61 22.92
CA GLU A 158 0.25 2.58 21.50
C GLU A 158 0.34 3.99 20.89
N TYR A 159 -0.57 4.88 21.28
CA TYR A 159 -0.55 6.28 20.87
C TYR A 159 0.73 7.00 21.33
N GLU A 160 1.12 6.84 22.60
CA GLU A 160 2.35 7.44 23.11
C GLU A 160 3.59 6.89 22.42
N ILE A 161 3.61 5.59 22.08
CA ILE A 161 4.69 5.00 21.28
C ILE A 161 4.77 5.68 19.90
N ALA A 162 3.66 5.78 19.17
CA ALA A 162 3.62 6.42 17.85
C ALA A 162 4.09 7.88 17.90
N LYS A 163 3.65 8.63 18.91
CA LYS A 163 4.07 10.02 19.14
C LYS A 163 5.57 10.14 19.40
N ASN A 164 6.12 9.27 20.26
CA ASN A 164 7.54 9.26 20.57
C ASN A 164 8.40 8.89 19.35
N LEU A 165 7.96 7.91 18.55
CA LEU A 165 8.62 7.56 17.29
C LEU A 165 8.59 8.72 16.29
N THR A 166 7.47 9.43 16.19
CA THR A 166 7.33 10.61 15.31
C THR A 166 8.31 11.71 15.68
N ASN A 167 8.48 11.98 16.98
CA ASN A 167 9.39 13.02 17.46
C ASN A 167 10.88 12.68 17.26
N LYS A 168 11.25 11.40 17.19
CA LYS A 168 12.63 10.96 16.91
C LYS A 168 13.02 11.06 15.43
N ASN A 169 12.04 11.17 14.54
CA ASN A 169 12.23 11.19 13.09
C ASN A 169 12.17 12.61 12.48
N LYS A 170 12.13 13.65 13.33
CA LYS A 170 12.25 15.06 12.94
C LYS A 170 13.68 15.53 13.17
#